data_AF-A0A5A7TMZ2-F1
#
_entry.id   AF-A0A5A7TMZ2-F1
#
_cell.length_a   1.000
_cell.length_b   1.000
_cell.length_c   1.000
_cell.angle_alpha   90.00
_cell.angle_beta   90.00
_cell.angle_gamma   90.00
#
_symmetry.space_group_name_H-M   'P 1'
#
loop_
_entity.id
_entity.type
_entity.pdbx_description
1 polymer ?
#
loop_
_entity_poly.entity_id
_entity_poly.type
_entity_poly.pdbx_seq_one_letter_code
_entity_poly.pdbx_strand_id
1 'polypeptide(L)'
;MDHPIDHVELFKKTHTRDGQFVLQAAADAHSQPTLKGSQPLSRDEICEIDFGRQPSYSKGLGWGPKPKSRNFVGSSSSMSVKRELAYSKEVNELKTRLEVIEEESNRKHEESARLIEA
;
A
#
# COMPACT_ATOMS: atom_id res chain seq x y z
N MET A 1 17.22 1.48 14.52
CA MET A 1 16.92 0.12 15.03
C MET A 1 15.56 -0.26 14.47
N ASP A 2 15.56 -0.66 13.19
CA ASP A 2 14.35 -0.93 12.44
C ASP A 2 13.87 -2.33 12.77
N HIS A 3 12.75 -2.41 13.50
CA HIS A 3 12.11 -3.67 13.79
C HIS A 3 11.32 -4.09 12.56
N PRO A 4 11.40 -5.36 12.11
CA PRO A 4 10.63 -5.83 10.98
C PRO A 4 9.14 -5.73 11.33
N ILE A 5 8.42 -4.90 10.58
CA ILE A 5 6.98 -4.73 10.74
C ILE A 5 6.31 -5.93 10.07
N ASP A 6 5.65 -6.76 10.87
CA ASP A 6 4.83 -7.84 10.36
C ASP A 6 3.62 -7.24 9.62
N HIS A 7 3.64 -7.38 8.29
CA HIS A 7 2.58 -6.89 7.41
C HIS A 7 1.23 -7.55 7.73
N VAL A 8 1.22 -8.77 8.27
CA VAL A 8 -0.01 -9.47 8.67
C VAL A 8 -0.64 -8.78 9.88
N GLU A 9 0.17 -8.46 10.88
CA GLU A 9 -0.29 -7.71 12.06
C GLU A 9 -0.67 -6.27 11.72
N LEU A 10 0.07 -5.63 10.80
CA LEU A 10 -0.28 -4.29 10.31
C LEU A 10 -1.64 -4.29 9.59
N PHE A 11 -1.89 -5.31 8.75
CA PHE A 11 -3.17 -5.47 8.05
C PHE A 11 -4.34 -5.69 9.01
N LYS A 12 -4.19 -6.57 10.01
CA LYS A 12 -5.24 -6.78 11.02
C LYS A 12 -5.57 -5.49 11.77
N LYS A 13 -4.53 -4.74 12.16
CA LYS A 13 -4.65 -3.49 12.93
C LYS A 13 -5.34 -2.36 12.16
N THR A 14 -5.12 -2.26 10.84
CA THR A 14 -5.77 -1.22 10.01
C THR A 14 -7.20 -1.58 9.60
N HIS A 15 -7.54 -2.86 9.55
CA HIS A 15 -8.87 -3.34 9.12
C HIS A 15 -9.89 -3.54 10.26
N THR A 16 -9.51 -3.34 11.53
CA THR A 16 -10.41 -3.39 12.71
C THR A 16 -11.12 -2.07 13.02
N ARG A 17 -11.56 -1.31 12.01
CA ARG A 17 -12.48 -0.19 12.23
C ARG A 17 -13.87 -0.77 12.53
N ASP A 18 -14.23 -0.80 13.81
CA ASP A 18 -15.55 -1.15 14.37
C ASP A 18 -15.87 -2.64 14.58
N GLY A 19 -14.87 -3.51 14.68
CA GLY A 19 -15.03 -4.90 15.17
C GLY A 19 -15.87 -5.83 14.29
N GLN A 20 -16.44 -5.34 13.19
CA GLN A 20 -17.17 -6.12 12.21
C GLN A 20 -16.23 -6.40 11.04
N PHE A 21 -15.69 -7.62 11.00
CA PHE A 21 -14.94 -8.09 9.84
C PHE A 21 -15.75 -7.78 8.58
N VAL A 22 -15.17 -7.01 7.67
CA VAL A 22 -15.64 -6.87 6.27
C VAL A 22 -15.36 -8.18 5.53
N LEU A 23 -15.81 -9.30 6.10
CA LEU A 23 -16.01 -10.57 5.42
C LEU A 23 -17.47 -10.66 4.93
N GLN A 24 -18.38 -9.83 5.45
CA GLN A 24 -19.77 -9.84 5.01
C GLN A 24 -19.93 -9.41 3.54
N ALA A 25 -19.13 -8.46 3.06
CA ALA A 25 -19.16 -8.05 1.65
C ALA A 25 -18.62 -9.15 0.71
N ALA A 26 -17.66 -9.96 1.17
CA ALA A 26 -17.16 -11.12 0.42
C ALA A 26 -18.12 -12.32 0.50
N ALA A 27 -18.78 -12.52 1.65
CA ALA A 27 -19.81 -13.54 1.82
C ALA A 27 -21.06 -13.24 0.97
N ASP A 28 -21.41 -11.96 0.82
CA ASP A 28 -22.54 -11.51 -0.01
C ASP A 28 -22.21 -11.52 -1.51
N ALA A 29 -20.95 -11.29 -1.89
CA ALA A 29 -20.49 -11.46 -3.27
C ALA A 29 -20.51 -12.93 -3.74
N HIS A 30 -20.31 -13.89 -2.84
CA HIS A 30 -20.51 -15.32 -3.11
C HIS A 30 -21.98 -15.77 -3.03
N SER A 31 -22.86 -14.89 -2.54
CA SER A 31 -24.31 -15.11 -2.49
C SER A 31 -25.03 -14.48 -3.68
N GLN A 32 -24.30 -14.03 -4.71
CA GLN A 32 -24.93 -13.84 -6.01
C GLN A 32 -25.62 -15.16 -6.37
N PRO A 33 -26.92 -15.14 -6.70
CA PRO A 33 -27.56 -16.31 -7.28
C PRO A 33 -26.86 -16.54 -8.61
N THR A 34 -25.87 -17.43 -8.59
CA THR A 34 -25.26 -18.00 -9.79
C THR A 34 -26.45 -18.43 -10.64
N LEU A 35 -26.55 -17.81 -11.81
CA LEU A 35 -27.55 -18.11 -12.81
C LEU A 35 -27.69 -19.63 -12.87
N LYS A 36 -28.85 -20.12 -12.45
CA LYS A 36 -29.14 -21.51 -12.06
C LYS A 36 -28.94 -22.44 -13.25
N GLY A 37 -27.69 -22.80 -13.55
CA GLY A 37 -27.34 -23.53 -14.77
C GLY A 37 -25.90 -23.38 -15.28
N SER A 38 -25.11 -22.41 -14.81
CA SER A 38 -23.69 -22.35 -15.21
C SER A 38 -22.83 -23.14 -14.21
N GLN A 39 -22.37 -24.32 -14.63
CA GLN A 39 -21.32 -25.04 -13.92
C GLN A 39 -20.09 -24.14 -13.80
N PRO A 40 -19.51 -23.96 -12.61
CA PRO A 40 -18.29 -23.18 -12.47
C PRO A 40 -17.20 -23.81 -13.32
N LEU A 41 -16.50 -22.98 -14.08
CA LEU A 41 -15.39 -23.42 -14.92
C LEU A 41 -14.32 -24.09 -14.05
N SER A 42 -13.82 -25.24 -14.50
CA SER A 42 -12.68 -25.89 -13.87
C SER A 42 -11.47 -24.97 -13.92
N ARG A 43 -10.56 -25.12 -12.95
CA ARG A 43 -9.28 -24.40 -12.92
C ARG A 43 -8.55 -24.47 -14.26
N ASP A 44 -8.58 -25.65 -14.88
CA ASP A 44 -7.91 -25.88 -16.17
C ASP A 44 -8.60 -25.12 -17.30
N GLU A 45 -9.94 -25.05 -17.29
CA GLU A 45 -10.71 -24.27 -18.29
C GLU A 45 -10.45 -22.77 -18.14
N ILE A 46 -10.36 -22.26 -16.91
CA ILE A 46 -10.02 -20.86 -16.64
C ILE A 46 -8.60 -20.55 -17.13
N CYS A 47 -7.65 -21.45 -16.89
CA CYS A 47 -6.29 -21.26 -17.37
C CYS A 47 -6.22 -21.17 -18.90
N GLU A 48 -6.97 -22.00 -19.63
CA GLU A 48 -6.98 -21.96 -21.10
C GLU A 48 -7.71 -20.73 -21.67
N ILE A 49 -8.69 -20.18 -20.94
CA ILE A 49 -9.40 -18.95 -21.33
C ILE A 49 -8.50 -17.72 -21.13
N ASP A 50 -7.87 -17.60 -19.97
CA ASP A 50 -7.08 -16.41 -19.60
C ASP A 50 -5.67 -16.43 -20.20
N PHE A 51 -5.05 -17.60 -20.30
CA PHE A 51 -3.68 -17.77 -20.81
C PHE A 51 -3.62 -18.33 -22.24
N GLY A 52 -4.78 -18.63 -22.84
CA GLY A 52 -4.89 -19.27 -24.14
C GLY A 52 -4.60 -20.77 -24.08
N ARG A 53 -5.03 -21.50 -25.13
CA ARG A 53 -4.98 -22.96 -25.31
C ARG A 53 -3.55 -23.53 -25.41
N GLN A 54 -2.65 -23.18 -24.50
CA GLN A 54 -1.22 -23.46 -24.60
C GLN A 54 -0.82 -24.59 -23.63
N PRO A 55 -0.78 -25.87 -24.06
CA PRO A 55 -0.44 -26.99 -23.19
C PRO A 55 1.08 -27.10 -22.94
N SER A 56 1.79 -25.98 -22.91
CA SER A 56 3.26 -25.94 -22.82
C SER A 56 3.80 -25.79 -21.40
N TYR A 57 2.99 -26.09 -20.38
CA TYR A 57 3.53 -26.38 -19.05
C TYR A 57 4.00 -27.84 -18.94
N SER A 58 4.69 -28.33 -19.97
CA SER A 58 5.54 -29.52 -19.84
C SER A 58 6.84 -29.09 -19.15
N LYS A 59 7.01 -29.52 -17.90
CA LYS A 59 8.30 -29.46 -17.21
C LYS A 59 9.36 -30.15 -18.08
N GLY A 60 10.41 -29.42 -18.47
CA GLY A 60 11.68 -30.06 -18.85
C GLY A 60 12.36 -29.67 -20.16
N LEU A 61 11.95 -28.62 -20.89
CA LEU A 61 12.72 -28.15 -22.05
C LEU A 61 13.07 -26.68 -21.93
N GLY A 62 14.38 -26.42 -21.98
CA GLY A 62 15.02 -25.16 -21.63
C GLY A 62 14.44 -23.96 -22.37
N TRP A 63 14.17 -22.92 -21.60
CA TRP A 63 14.03 -21.56 -22.09
C TRP A 63 15.26 -21.26 -22.96
N GLY A 64 15.03 -20.79 -24.19
CA GLY A 64 16.05 -20.54 -25.20
C GLY A 64 17.19 -19.61 -24.76
N PRO A 65 18.11 -19.25 -25.67
CA PRO A 65 19.34 -18.55 -25.31
C PRO A 65 19.08 -17.34 -24.41
N LYS A 66 19.77 -17.32 -23.26
CA LYS A 66 19.67 -16.27 -22.23
C LYS A 66 19.54 -14.91 -22.90
N PRO A 67 18.44 -14.16 -22.68
CA PRO A 67 18.29 -12.85 -23.29
C PRO A 67 19.47 -11.99 -22.83
N LYS A 68 20.24 -11.49 -23.81
CA LYS A 68 21.34 -10.55 -23.55
C LYS A 68 20.72 -9.39 -22.77
N SER A 69 21.25 -9.14 -21.58
CA SER A 69 20.80 -8.05 -20.72
C SER A 69 20.93 -6.73 -21.49
N ARG A 70 19.80 -6.21 -21.96
CA ARG A 70 19.72 -4.88 -22.54
C ARG A 70 19.98 -3.92 -21.39
N ASN A 71 21.09 -3.19 -21.45
CA ASN A 71 21.40 -2.12 -20.51
C ASN A 71 20.20 -1.17 -20.45
N PHE A 72 19.50 -1.17 -19.31
CA PHE A 72 18.44 -0.21 -19.02
C PHE A 72 19.11 1.14 -18.78
N VAL A 73 19.23 1.94 -19.83
CA VAL A 73 19.55 3.37 -19.70
C VAL A 73 18.38 3.99 -18.95
N GLY A 74 18.64 4.30 -17.68
CA GLY A 74 17.66 4.81 -16.73
C GLY A 74 17.01 6.08 -17.24
N SER A 75 15.69 6.04 -17.42
CA SER A 75 14.89 7.25 -17.69
C SER A 75 13.68 7.39 -16.76
N SER A 76 13.59 6.58 -15.70
CA SER A 76 12.46 6.65 -14.75
C SER A 76 12.86 7.16 -13.34
N SER A 77 14.16 7.14 -12.99
CA SER A 77 14.65 7.56 -11.67
C SER A 77 14.57 9.07 -11.42
N SER A 78 14.54 9.91 -12.48
CA SER A 78 14.62 11.36 -12.32
C SER A 78 13.35 11.99 -11.74
N MET A 79 12.17 11.43 -11.99
CA MET A 79 10.90 11.99 -11.48
C MET A 79 10.63 11.62 -10.02
N SER A 80 11.01 10.41 -9.58
CA SER A 80 10.80 9.97 -8.20
C SER A 80 11.65 10.78 -7.22
N VAL A 81 12.93 10.97 -7.51
CA VAL A 81 13.87 11.71 -6.65
C VAL A 81 13.46 13.18 -6.50
N LYS A 82 12.95 13.81 -7.57
CA LYS A 82 12.46 15.20 -7.52
C LYS A 82 11.24 15.35 -6.60
N ARG A 83 10.31 14.39 -6.64
CA ARG A 83 9.12 14.39 -5.79
C ARG A 83 9.49 14.18 -4.33
N GLU A 84 10.41 13.26 -4.06
CA GLU A 84 10.88 12.96 -2.70
C GLU A 84 11.61 14.14 -2.05
N LEU A 85 12.47 14.83 -2.81
CA LEU A 85 13.15 16.05 -2.33
C LEU A 85 12.15 17.17 -1.98
N ALA A 86 11.15 17.39 -2.83
CA ALA A 86 10.12 18.41 -2.60
C ALA A 86 9.32 18.12 -1.33
N TYR A 87 8.91 16.86 -1.14
CA TYR A 87 8.15 16.43 0.03
C TYR A 87 8.98 16.56 1.32
N SER A 88 10.26 16.18 1.27
CA SER A 88 11.17 16.32 2.42
C SER A 88 11.36 17.78 2.82
N LYS A 89 11.44 18.70 1.86
CA LYS A 89 11.54 20.14 2.14
C LYS A 89 10.27 20.67 2.82
N GLU A 90 9.09 20.32 2.31
CA GLU A 90 7.81 20.77 2.86
C GLU A 90 7.58 20.24 4.28
N VAL A 91 7.92 18.98 4.55
CA VAL A 91 7.84 18.39 5.89
C VAL A 91 8.77 19.11 6.87
N ASN A 92 10.00 19.45 6.46
CA ASN A 92 10.92 20.18 7.32
C ASN A 92 10.42 21.60 7.63
N GLU A 93 9.81 22.28 6.67
CA GLU A 93 9.23 23.61 6.87
C GLU A 93 7.99 23.57 7.77
N LEU A 94 7.13 22.57 7.63
CA LEU A 94 5.99 22.40 8.55
C LEU A 94 6.45 22.08 9.97
N LYS A 95 7.53 21.30 10.10
CA LYS A 95 8.11 20.96 11.41
C LYS A 95 8.61 22.20 12.15
N THR A 96 9.35 23.08 11.49
CA THR A 96 9.83 24.32 12.13
C THR A 96 8.68 25.25 12.49
N ARG A 97 7.63 25.32 11.67
CA ARG A 97 6.44 26.12 11.98
C ARG A 97 5.69 25.61 13.21
N LEU A 98 5.61 24.29 13.40
CA LEU A 98 4.98 23.70 14.59
C LEU A 98 5.76 24.01 15.88
N GLU A 99 7.10 23.91 15.84
CA GLU A 99 7.96 24.23 16.98
C GLU A 99 7.77 25.68 17.45
N VAL A 100 7.73 26.63 16.50
CA VAL A 100 7.47 28.04 16.82
C VAL A 100 6.07 28.27 17.42
N ILE A 101 5.05 27.57 16.92
CA ILE A 101 3.68 27.67 17.45
C ILE A 101 3.61 27.12 18.88
N GLU A 102 4.27 26.00 19.14
CA GLU A 102 4.30 25.39 20.46
C GLU A 102 4.98 26.30 21.49
N GLU A 103 6.12 26.89 21.14
CA GLU A 103 6.83 27.84 22.00
C GLU A 103 5.99 29.10 22.26
N GLU A 104 5.29 29.61 21.25
CA GLU A 104 4.39 30.76 21.40
C GLU A 104 3.19 30.47 22.29
N SER A 105 2.59 29.30 22.12
CA SER A 105 1.49 28.82 22.95
C SER A 105 1.94 28.69 24.41
N ASN A 106 3.11 28.12 24.66
CA ASN A 106 3.67 27.97 26.01
C ASN A 106 3.94 29.33 26.66
N ARG A 107 4.50 30.30 25.92
CA ARG A 107 4.73 31.66 26.44
C ARG A 107 3.41 32.34 26.83
N LYS A 108 2.37 32.21 25.99
CA LYS A 108 1.03 32.75 26.30
C LYS A 108 0.40 32.09 27.53
N HIS A 109 0.56 30.77 27.67
CA HIS A 109 0.10 30.06 28.86
C HIS A 109 0.83 30.52 30.12
N GLU A 110 2.13 30.75 30.06
CA GLU A 110 2.90 31.29 31.20
C GLU A 110 2.47 32.73 31.55
N GLU A 111 2.31 33.60 30.56
CA GLU A 111 1.88 34.98 30.78
C GLU A 111 0.47 35.05 31.37
N SER A 112 -0.45 34.23 30.87
CA SER A 112 -1.80 34.14 31.42
C SER A 112 -1.82 33.56 32.85
N ALA A 113 -0.95 32.61 33.17
CA ALA A 113 -0.80 32.11 34.54
C ALA A 113 -0.28 33.19 35.50
N ARG A 114 0.70 33.99 35.08
CA ARG A 114 1.26 35.10 35.88
C ARG A 114 0.24 36.23 36.13
N LEU A 115 -0.65 36.51 35.17
CA LEU A 115 -1.73 37.49 35.33
C LEU A 115 -2.82 37.06 36.31
N ILE A 116 -3.01 35.75 36.52
CA ILE A 116 -4.01 35.21 37.45
C ILE A 116 -3.49 35.22 38.90
N GLU A 117 -2.16 35.16 39.09
CA GLU A 117 -1.51 35.13 40.41
C GLU A 117 -1.20 36.55 40.97
N ALA A 118 -1.38 37.61 40.18
CA ALA A 118 -1.15 39.01 40.56
C ALA A 118 -2.44 39.72 41.02
#